data_AF-A0A1T3CQ92-F1
#
_entry.id   AF-A0A1T3CQ92-F1
#
_cell.length_a   1.000
_cell.length_b   1.000
_cell.length_c   1.000
_cell.angle_alpha   90.00
_cell.angle_beta   90.00
_cell.angle_gamma   90.00
#
_symmetry.space_group_name_H-M   'P 1'
#
loop_
_entity.id
_entity.type
_entity.pdbx_description
1 polymer ?
#
loop_
_entity_poly.entity_id
_entity_poly.type
_entity_poly.pdbx_seq_one_letter_code
_entity_poly.pdbx_strand_id
1 'polypeptide(L)'
;MMQNDLLEPRDGGVFRADKFKWSVNGFKFDGSPDASIVREVQAWFNNLISDDDVLNSTKIDVEVIAKIVAQIGAILGNFETFFAKNEYHEQALIDIGVLRFPDVDQPYFKVYRIKLAAWSDSSRNLIHQEDTNGITGEFNSRVFQPRASIIEHLTSATFQKAAATADALFDD
;
A
#
# COMPACT_ATOMS: atom_id res chain seq x y z
N MET A 1 25.16 0.80 -8.39
CA MET A 1 24.00 1.42 -7.72
C MET A 1 24.42 2.84 -7.39
N MET A 2 23.79 3.86 -7.97
CA MET A 2 24.08 5.26 -7.58
C MET A 2 23.46 5.48 -6.20
N GLN A 3 24.29 5.47 -5.16
CA GLN A 3 23.85 5.83 -3.82
C GLN A 3 23.67 7.34 -3.78
N ASN A 4 22.58 7.82 -3.17
CA ASN A 4 22.37 9.25 -2.99
C ASN A 4 23.48 9.79 -2.06
N ASP A 5 24.15 10.86 -2.49
CA ASP A 5 25.28 11.43 -1.75
C ASP A 5 24.82 12.25 -0.52
N LEU A 6 23.56 12.66 -0.48
CA LEU A 6 22.99 13.51 0.56
C LEU A 6 22.16 12.74 1.60
N LEU A 7 21.52 11.65 1.17
CA LEU A 7 20.60 10.86 1.97
C LEU A 7 21.13 9.44 2.20
N GLU A 8 20.86 8.90 3.38
CA GLU A 8 21.09 7.50 3.70
C GLU A 8 19.86 6.84 4.30
N PRO A 9 19.68 5.52 4.10
CA PRO A 9 18.64 4.78 4.78
C PRO A 9 18.82 4.87 6.30
N ARG A 10 17.77 5.26 7.01
CA ARG A 10 17.74 5.25 8.47
C ARG A 10 17.64 3.83 9.02
N ASP A 11 16.98 2.94 8.28
CA ASP A 11 16.70 1.56 8.65
C ASP A 11 16.84 0.60 7.46
N GLY A 12 16.60 -0.69 7.73
CA GLY A 12 16.58 -1.76 6.72
C GLY A 12 15.39 -1.71 5.76
N GLY A 13 14.43 -0.81 5.98
CA GLY A 13 13.13 -0.80 5.32
C GLY A 13 12.18 -1.87 5.87
N VAL A 14 10.91 -1.73 5.51
CA VAL A 14 9.83 -2.67 5.80
C VAL A 14 9.36 -3.27 4.50
N PHE A 15 9.27 -4.59 4.45
CA PHE A 15 8.57 -5.32 3.39
C PHE A 15 7.56 -6.25 4.04
N ARG A 16 6.31 -6.14 3.62
CA ARG A 16 5.22 -7.04 4.00
C ARG A 16 4.46 -7.44 2.75
N ALA A 17 4.10 -8.71 2.66
CA ALA A 17 3.22 -9.22 1.63
C ALA A 17 2.26 -10.22 2.27
N ASP A 18 1.00 -10.15 1.89
CA ASP A 18 -0.02 -11.04 2.42
C ASP A 18 -1.13 -11.29 1.40
N LYS A 19 -1.93 -12.34 1.61
CA LYS A 19 -3.08 -12.69 0.79
C LYS A 19 -4.34 -12.80 1.65
N PHE A 20 -5.36 -12.03 1.30
CA PHE A 20 -6.70 -12.21 1.83
C PHE A 20 -7.49 -13.13 0.90
N LYS A 21 -8.11 -14.17 1.46
CA LYS A 21 -8.92 -15.15 0.72
C LYS A 21 -10.35 -15.10 1.22
N TRP A 22 -11.32 -15.22 0.32
CA TRP A 22 -12.71 -15.47 0.69
C TRP A 22 -13.36 -16.45 -0.29
N SER A 23 -14.42 -17.10 0.18
CA SER A 23 -15.23 -18.00 -0.64
C SER A 23 -16.23 -17.24 -1.50
N VAL A 24 -16.50 -17.76 -2.69
CA VAL A 24 -17.26 -17.17 -3.81
C VAL A 24 -18.64 -16.57 -3.44
N ASN A 25 -19.21 -16.93 -2.28
CA ASN A 25 -20.48 -16.40 -1.78
C ASN A 25 -20.39 -15.01 -1.11
N GLY A 26 -19.25 -14.33 -1.23
CA GLY A 26 -18.99 -13.08 -0.51
C GLY A 26 -19.64 -11.82 -1.05
N PHE A 27 -20.18 -11.86 -2.27
CA PHE A 27 -20.87 -10.73 -2.87
C PHE A 27 -22.37 -10.96 -2.83
N LYS A 28 -23.12 -9.93 -2.43
CA LYS A 28 -24.58 -10.01 -2.48
C LYS A 28 -25.02 -10.19 -3.94
N PHE A 29 -26.15 -10.86 -4.15
CA PHE A 29 -26.73 -11.09 -5.48
C PHE A 29 -27.01 -9.79 -6.28
N ASP A 30 -27.02 -8.63 -5.61
CA ASP A 30 -27.16 -7.30 -6.23
C ASP A 30 -25.81 -6.67 -6.68
N GLY A 31 -24.69 -7.40 -6.52
CA GLY A 31 -23.35 -6.93 -6.84
C GLY A 31 -22.76 -5.95 -5.82
N SER A 32 -23.50 -5.62 -4.75
CA SER A 32 -22.98 -4.76 -3.68
C SER A 32 -22.07 -5.56 -2.73
N PRO A 33 -21.00 -4.93 -2.22
CA PRO A 33 -20.08 -5.60 -1.31
C PRO A 33 -20.77 -5.92 0.02
N ASP A 34 -20.57 -7.14 0.54
CA ASP A 34 -21.02 -7.47 1.90
C ASP A 34 -20.21 -6.64 2.91
N ALA A 35 -20.93 -5.96 3.82
CA ALA A 35 -20.33 -5.16 4.87
C ALA A 35 -19.42 -5.98 5.80
N SER A 36 -19.68 -7.29 5.94
CA SER A 36 -18.80 -8.21 6.67
C SER A 36 -17.42 -8.29 6.00
N ILE A 37 -17.40 -8.54 4.68
CA ILE A 37 -16.18 -8.64 3.88
C ILE A 37 -15.45 -7.31 3.80
N VAL A 38 -16.17 -6.19 3.65
CA VAL A 38 -15.53 -4.86 3.67
C VAL A 38 -14.75 -4.66 4.97
N ARG A 39 -15.31 -5.05 6.12
CA ARG A 39 -14.63 -4.94 7.42
C ARG A 39 -13.45 -5.89 7.53
N GLU A 40 -13.57 -7.11 7.04
CA GLU A 40 -12.48 -8.09 7.06
C GLU A 40 -11.32 -7.64 6.17
N VAL A 41 -11.60 -7.17 4.96
CA VAL A 41 -10.61 -6.62 4.04
C VAL A 41 -9.98 -5.36 4.62
N GLN A 42 -10.75 -4.49 5.29
CA GLN A 42 -10.20 -3.32 5.97
C GLN A 42 -9.26 -3.71 7.12
N ALA A 43 -9.66 -4.67 7.96
CA ALA A 43 -8.80 -5.15 9.05
C ALA A 43 -7.52 -5.80 8.51
N TRP A 44 -7.64 -6.61 7.46
CA TRP A 44 -6.53 -7.20 6.75
C TRP A 44 -5.60 -6.11 6.17
N PHE A 45 -6.14 -5.11 5.48
CA PHE A 45 -5.38 -4.01 4.90
C PHE A 45 -4.63 -3.22 5.98
N ASN A 46 -5.31 -2.87 7.07
CA ASN A 46 -4.69 -2.16 8.19
C ASN A 46 -3.55 -2.97 8.80
N ASN A 47 -3.68 -4.30 8.89
CA ASN A 47 -2.61 -5.17 9.37
C ASN A 47 -1.45 -5.30 8.36
N LEU A 48 -1.73 -5.37 7.06
CA LEU A 48 -0.71 -5.36 6.01
C LEU A 48 0.12 -4.08 6.05
N ILE A 49 -0.56 -2.93 6.17
CA ILE A 49 0.11 -1.63 6.23
C ILE A 49 0.78 -1.40 7.57
N SER A 50 0.13 -1.71 8.71
CA SER A 50 0.63 -1.57 10.09
C SER A 50 1.58 -0.37 10.29
N ASP A 51 1.12 0.79 9.84
CA ASP A 51 1.85 2.05 9.83
C ASP A 51 0.82 3.19 9.79
N ASP A 52 0.54 3.78 10.95
CA ASP A 52 -0.54 4.76 11.12
C ASP A 52 -0.30 6.02 10.29
N ASP A 53 0.96 6.42 10.09
CA ASP A 53 1.32 7.56 9.24
C ASP A 53 0.94 7.30 7.78
N VAL A 54 1.15 6.07 7.29
CA VAL A 54 0.73 5.66 5.94
C VAL A 54 -0.79 5.56 5.83
N LEU A 55 -1.46 4.97 6.82
CA LEU A 55 -2.92 4.85 6.82
C LEU A 55 -3.60 6.22 6.84
N ASN A 56 -3.13 7.15 7.67
CA ASN A 56 -3.67 8.50 7.77
C ASN A 56 -3.42 9.35 6.52
N SER A 57 -2.24 9.21 5.90
CA SER A 57 -1.87 9.98 4.71
C SER A 57 -2.58 9.53 3.43
N THR A 58 -2.80 8.22 3.27
CA THR A 58 -3.45 7.67 2.07
C THR A 58 -4.97 7.87 2.05
N LYS A 59 -5.59 8.11 3.22
CA LYS A 59 -7.05 8.24 3.39
C LYS A 59 -7.82 7.07 2.77
N ILE A 60 -7.23 5.88 2.75
CA ILE A 60 -7.92 4.64 2.34
C ILE A 60 -8.84 4.26 3.50
N ASP A 61 -10.04 4.83 3.48
CA ASP A 61 -11.08 4.60 4.47
C ASP A 61 -12.00 3.44 4.06
N VAL A 62 -13.02 3.18 4.89
CA VAL A 62 -13.98 2.11 4.66
C VAL A 62 -14.74 2.25 3.33
N GLU A 63 -14.96 3.47 2.84
CA GLU A 63 -15.65 3.69 1.56
C GLU A 63 -14.76 3.34 0.38
N VAL A 64 -13.47 3.70 0.46
CA VAL A 64 -12.47 3.30 -0.54
C VAL A 64 -12.30 1.79 -0.55
N ILE A 65 -12.21 1.15 0.63
CA ILE A 65 -12.17 -0.31 0.74
C ILE A 65 -13.43 -0.94 0.14
N ALA A 66 -14.63 -0.41 0.44
CA ALA A 66 -15.87 -0.91 -0.13
C ALA A 66 -15.87 -0.85 -1.67
N LYS A 67 -15.36 0.24 -2.26
CA LYS A 67 -15.22 0.38 -3.71
C LYS A 67 -14.22 -0.63 -4.28
N ILE A 68 -13.09 -0.84 -3.61
CA ILE A 68 -12.10 -1.86 -4.01
C ILE A 68 -12.75 -3.24 -4.00
N VAL A 69 -13.44 -3.61 -2.91
CA VAL A 69 -14.14 -4.89 -2.80
C VAL A 69 -15.20 -5.04 -3.90
N ALA A 70 -16.02 -4.02 -4.16
CA ALA A 70 -17.01 -4.05 -5.24
C ALA A 70 -16.36 -4.23 -6.63
N GLN A 71 -15.27 -3.53 -6.92
CA GLN A 71 -14.52 -3.68 -8.17
C GLN A 71 -13.96 -5.09 -8.31
N ILE A 72 -13.48 -5.69 -7.22
CA ILE A 72 -13.02 -7.07 -7.23
C ILE A 72 -14.18 -8.03 -7.52
N GLY A 73 -15.34 -7.82 -6.90
CA GLY A 73 -16.55 -8.63 -7.19
C GLY A 73 -16.90 -8.60 -8.68
N ALA A 74 -16.83 -7.43 -9.31
CA ALA A 74 -17.05 -7.29 -10.76
C ALA A 74 -15.97 -8.00 -11.60
N ILE A 75 -14.69 -7.89 -11.22
CA ILE A 75 -13.57 -8.56 -11.90
C ILE A 75 -13.72 -10.08 -11.78
N LEU A 76 -14.02 -10.59 -10.58
CA LEU A 76 -14.22 -12.01 -10.32
C LEU A 76 -15.44 -12.55 -11.05
N GLY A 77 -16.56 -11.81 -11.09
CA GLY A 77 -17.73 -12.20 -11.87
C GLY A 77 -17.43 -12.33 -13.37
N ASN A 78 -16.57 -11.46 -13.91
CA ASN A 78 -16.05 -11.62 -15.27
C ASN A 78 -15.19 -12.89 -15.38
N PHE A 79 -14.28 -13.14 -14.44
CA PHE A 79 -13.48 -14.36 -14.46
C PHE A 79 -14.37 -15.62 -14.42
N GLU A 80 -15.42 -15.64 -13.58
CA GLU A 80 -16.42 -16.71 -13.48
C GLU A 80 -17.08 -17.04 -14.82
N THR A 81 -17.50 -16.01 -15.54
CA THR A 81 -18.10 -16.19 -16.88
C THR A 81 -17.10 -16.67 -17.94
N PHE A 82 -15.79 -16.46 -17.73
CA PHE A 82 -14.73 -16.87 -18.65
C PHE A 82 -14.11 -18.24 -18.33
N PHE A 83 -14.39 -18.85 -17.17
CA PHE A 83 -13.70 -20.08 -16.74
C PHE A 83 -14.09 -21.33 -17.56
N ALA A 84 -13.25 -21.65 -18.54
CA ALA A 84 -13.08 -22.99 -19.09
C ALA A 84 -11.69 -23.53 -18.72
N LYS A 85 -11.62 -24.39 -17.67
CA LYS A 85 -10.44 -25.15 -17.16
C LYS A 85 -9.28 -24.35 -16.53
N ASN A 86 -8.80 -24.83 -15.37
CA ASN A 86 -7.48 -24.65 -14.74
C ASN A 86 -6.66 -23.40 -15.12
N GLU A 87 -7.16 -22.22 -14.77
CA GLU A 87 -6.47 -20.96 -15.04
C GLU A 87 -6.42 -20.09 -13.79
N TYR A 88 -5.21 -19.57 -13.51
CA TYR A 88 -4.98 -18.52 -12.53
C TYR A 88 -5.07 -17.18 -13.26
N HIS A 89 -5.92 -16.29 -12.76
CA HIS A 89 -6.08 -14.94 -13.28
C HIS A 89 -5.75 -13.93 -12.19
N GLU A 90 -4.99 -12.89 -12.55
CA GLU A 90 -4.61 -11.82 -11.65
C GLU A 90 -4.72 -10.47 -12.33
N GLN A 91 -5.26 -9.49 -11.61
CA GLN A 91 -5.43 -8.12 -12.09
C GLN A 91 -4.99 -7.12 -11.01
N ALA A 92 -4.08 -6.23 -11.39
CA ALA A 92 -3.66 -5.12 -10.52
C ALA A 92 -4.82 -4.13 -10.30
N LEU A 93 -5.07 -3.78 -9.04
CA LEU A 93 -6.09 -2.82 -8.61
C LEU A 93 -5.46 -1.49 -8.22
N ILE A 94 -4.41 -1.55 -7.40
CA ILE A 94 -3.71 -0.39 -6.87
C ILE A 94 -2.22 -0.64 -6.99
N ASP A 95 -1.48 0.36 -7.44
CA ASP A 95 -0.03 0.41 -7.35
C ASP A 95 0.37 1.87 -7.15
N ILE A 96 0.54 2.26 -5.89
CA ILE A 96 0.84 3.63 -5.50
C ILE A 96 2.20 3.70 -4.82
N GLY A 97 3.04 4.62 -5.28
CA GLY A 97 4.27 5.01 -4.62
C GLY A 97 4.13 6.41 -4.07
N VAL A 98 4.46 6.62 -2.81
CA VAL A 98 4.35 7.91 -2.14
C VAL A 98 5.70 8.28 -1.53
N LEU A 99 6.07 9.55 -1.70
CA LEU A 99 7.19 10.20 -1.04
C LEU A 99 6.63 11.22 -0.03
N ARG A 100 6.83 10.97 1.26
CA ARG A 100 6.58 11.93 2.33
C ARG A 100 7.82 12.81 2.51
N PHE A 101 7.63 14.12 2.40
CA PHE A 101 8.67 15.09 2.72
C PHE A 101 8.80 15.24 4.25
N PRO A 102 10.00 15.60 4.75
CA PRO A 102 10.21 15.93 6.14
C PRO A 102 9.28 17.06 6.60
N ASP A 103 8.87 16.99 7.86
CA ASP A 103 8.18 18.06 8.58
C ASP A 103 8.84 18.23 9.96
N VAL A 104 8.29 19.15 10.76
CA VAL A 104 8.84 19.50 12.08
C VAL A 104 8.81 18.31 13.05
N ASP A 105 7.78 17.47 13.01
CA ASP A 105 7.61 16.33 13.91
C ASP A 105 8.34 15.08 13.41
N GLN A 106 8.54 14.98 12.10
CA GLN A 106 9.12 13.85 11.42
C GLN A 106 10.22 14.33 10.42
N PRO A 107 11.43 14.65 10.90
CA PRO A 107 12.50 15.28 10.10
C PRO A 107 13.26 14.27 9.21
N TYR A 108 12.53 13.48 8.43
CA TYR A 108 13.06 12.45 7.55
C TYR A 108 12.16 12.28 6.32
N PHE A 109 12.76 11.81 5.22
CA PHE A 109 12.00 11.39 4.05
C PHE A 109 11.48 9.97 4.26
N LYS A 110 10.25 9.72 3.87
CA LYS A 110 9.68 8.37 3.88
C LYS A 110 9.16 8.03 2.49
N VAL A 111 9.62 6.91 1.94
CA VAL A 111 9.12 6.38 0.68
C VAL A 111 8.40 5.09 0.96
N TYR A 112 7.16 4.97 0.49
CA TYR A 112 6.43 3.71 0.59
C TYR A 112 5.66 3.41 -0.68
N ARG A 113 5.42 2.12 -0.91
CA ARG A 113 4.67 1.60 -2.04
C ARG A 113 3.64 0.59 -1.54
N ILE A 114 2.40 0.77 -1.97
CA ILE A 114 1.29 -0.14 -1.71
C ILE A 114 0.87 -0.72 -3.05
N LYS A 115 0.83 -2.04 -3.15
CA LYS A 115 0.23 -2.73 -4.29
C LYS A 115 -0.90 -3.63 -3.82
N LEU A 116 -1.99 -3.65 -4.56
CA LEU A 116 -3.09 -4.59 -4.40
C LEU A 116 -3.42 -5.21 -5.75
N ALA A 117 -3.59 -6.52 -5.79
CA ALA A 117 -4.02 -7.26 -6.97
C ALA A 117 -5.14 -8.25 -6.60
N ALA A 118 -6.21 -8.27 -7.39
CA ALA A 118 -7.25 -9.28 -7.31
C ALA A 118 -6.75 -10.54 -8.02
N TRP A 119 -7.05 -11.72 -7.47
CA TRP A 119 -6.79 -12.97 -8.16
C TRP A 119 -7.90 -13.98 -7.97
N SER A 120 -7.99 -14.90 -8.93
CA SER A 120 -8.85 -16.09 -8.89
C SER A 120 -8.03 -17.30 -9.30
N ASP A 121 -8.20 -18.39 -8.57
CA ASP A 121 -7.60 -19.69 -8.84
C ASP A 121 -8.69 -20.74 -8.89
N SER A 122 -8.91 -21.33 -10.08
CA SER A 122 -9.82 -22.46 -10.27
C SER A 122 -9.00 -23.72 -10.48
N SER A 123 -8.87 -24.53 -9.42
CA SER A 123 -8.25 -25.85 -9.50
C SER A 123 -9.34 -26.93 -9.49
N ARG A 124 -9.49 -27.66 -10.60
CA ARG A 124 -10.44 -28.78 -10.69
C ARG A 124 -9.75 -30.10 -10.43
N ASN A 125 -10.03 -30.71 -9.27
CA ASN A 125 -9.79 -32.13 -9.06
C ASN A 125 -11.10 -32.90 -9.33
N LEU A 126 -11.02 -34.09 -9.93
CA LEU A 126 -12.13 -34.90 -10.48
C LEU A 126 -13.33 -35.20 -9.53
N ILE A 127 -13.29 -34.76 -8.27
CA ILE A 127 -14.28 -35.06 -7.22
C ILE A 127 -14.77 -33.78 -6.49
N HIS A 128 -14.00 -32.67 -6.52
CA HIS A 128 -14.35 -31.41 -5.87
C HIS A 128 -13.80 -30.22 -6.67
N GLN A 129 -14.66 -29.24 -6.97
CA GLN A 129 -14.28 -27.95 -7.53
C GLN A 129 -14.10 -26.98 -6.36
N GLU A 130 -12.86 -26.53 -6.14
CA GLU A 130 -12.53 -25.47 -5.18
C GLU A 130 -12.13 -24.24 -5.98
N ASP A 131 -13.07 -23.33 -6.17
CA ASP A 131 -12.79 -22.00 -6.74
C ASP A 131 -12.44 -21.07 -5.58
N THR A 132 -11.20 -20.54 -5.59
CA THR A 132 -10.71 -19.65 -4.55
C THR A 132 -10.41 -18.27 -5.12
N ASN A 133 -10.95 -17.24 -4.49
CA ASN A 133 -10.76 -15.85 -4.87
C ASN A 133 -10.07 -15.09 -3.75
N GLY A 134 -9.37 -14.02 -4.10
CA GLY A 134 -8.73 -13.19 -3.10
C GLY A 134 -8.07 -11.91 -3.60
N ILE A 135 -7.41 -11.25 -2.66
CA ILE A 135 -6.57 -10.07 -2.88
C ILE A 135 -5.16 -10.42 -2.39
N THR A 136 -4.16 -10.12 -3.20
CA THR A 136 -2.77 -10.05 -2.77
C THR A 136 -2.42 -8.60 -2.49
N GLY A 137 -1.76 -8.35 -1.37
CA GLY A 137 -1.25 -7.03 -1.03
C GLY A 137 0.26 -7.06 -0.77
N GLU A 138 0.96 -6.04 -1.25
CA GLU A 138 2.36 -5.79 -0.95
C GLU A 138 2.53 -4.37 -0.39
N PHE A 139 3.28 -4.27 0.71
CA PHE A 139 3.68 -3.01 1.31
C PHE A 139 5.20 -2.96 1.42
N ASN A 140 5.78 -1.90 0.87
CA ASN A 140 7.19 -1.57 1.00
C ASN A 140 7.31 -0.19 1.62
N SER A 141 8.18 0.00 2.59
CA SER A 141 8.46 1.31 3.18
C SER A 141 9.94 1.45 3.49
N ARG A 142 10.47 2.66 3.34
CA ARG A 142 11.85 2.97 3.68
C ARG A 142 11.97 4.42 4.12
N VAL A 143 12.69 4.61 5.23
CA VAL A 143 12.99 5.93 5.77
C VAL A 143 14.41 6.33 5.39
N PHE A 144 14.57 7.58 4.97
CA PHE A 144 15.84 8.19 4.64
C PHE A 144 16.07 9.44 5.48
N GLN A 145 17.30 9.61 5.94
CA GLN A 145 17.73 10.79 6.67
C GLN A 145 18.90 11.45 5.94
N PRO A 146 19.14 12.76 6.15
CA PRO A 146 20.37 13.39 5.72
C PRO A 146 21.58 12.68 6.33
N ARG A 147 22.64 12.51 5.54
CA ARG A 147 23.89 11.96 6.05
C ARG A 147 24.52 12.89 7.06
N ALA A 148 24.85 12.37 8.25
CA ALA A 148 25.54 13.13 9.28
C ALA A 148 26.82 13.77 8.75
N SER A 149 27.60 13.03 7.95
CA SER A 149 28.84 13.53 7.33
C SER A 149 28.62 14.74 6.42
N ILE A 150 27.45 14.90 5.79
CA ILE A 150 27.17 16.08 4.97
C ILE A 150 26.74 17.24 5.84
N ILE A 151 25.85 16.99 6.81
CA ILE A 151 25.33 18.01 7.73
C ILE A 151 26.46 18.62 8.59
N GLU A 152 27.36 17.79 9.11
CA GLU A 152 28.50 18.21 9.93
C GLU A 152 29.52 19.07 9.17
N HIS A 153 29.60 18.92 7.84
CA HIS A 153 30.51 19.68 6.99
C HIS A 153 29.84 20.91 6.35
N LEU A 154 28.59 21.23 6.70
CA LEU A 154 27.99 22.48 6.28
C LEU A 154 28.76 23.66 6.90
N THR A 155 29.11 24.64 6.08
CA THR A 155 29.71 25.87 6.59
C THR A 155 28.71 26.60 7.48
N SER A 156 29.19 27.32 8.50
CA SER A 156 28.33 28.13 9.37
C SER A 156 27.47 29.11 8.57
N ALA A 157 28.02 29.67 7.48
CA ALA A 157 27.28 30.58 6.59
C ALA A 157 26.12 29.88 5.87
N THR A 158 26.34 28.66 5.36
CA THR A 158 25.29 27.87 4.71
C THR A 158 24.22 27.47 5.71
N PHE A 159 24.62 27.00 6.89
CA PHE A 159 23.68 26.62 7.95
C PHE A 159 22.83 27.81 8.40
N GLN A 160 23.45 28.96 8.70
CA GLN A 160 22.72 30.16 9.10
C GLN A 160 21.77 30.67 8.02
N LYS A 161 22.17 30.62 6.74
CA LYS A 161 21.29 31.00 5.64
C LYS A 161 20.09 30.07 5.53
N ALA A 162 20.29 28.76 5.66
CA ALA A 162 19.21 27.78 5.63
C ALA A 162 18.26 27.95 6.81
N ALA A 163 18.78 28.15 8.03
CA ALA A 163 17.99 28.42 9.22
C ALA A 163 17.17 29.71 9.07
N ALA A 164 17.79 30.82 8.69
CA ALA A 164 17.08 32.09 8.49
C ALA A 164 16.01 32.01 7.39
N THR A 165 16.26 31.23 6.33
CA THR A 165 15.24 30.99 5.29
C THR A 165 14.07 30.18 5.84
N ALA A 166 14.34 29.18 6.68
CA ALA A 166 13.31 28.37 7.31
C ALA A 166 12.47 29.19 8.31
N ASP A 167 13.12 29.99 9.17
CA ASP A 167 12.43 30.85 10.14
C ASP A 167 11.49 31.85 9.44
N ALA A 168 11.97 32.47 8.34
CA ALA A 168 11.18 33.41 7.55
C ALA A 168 9.94 32.79 6.87
N LEU A 169 9.83 31.46 6.76
CA LEU A 169 8.61 30.81 6.25
C LEU A 169 7.48 30.78 7.30
N PHE A 170 7.77 31.07 8.56
CA PHE A 170 6.83 30.97 9.68
C PHE A 170 6.63 32.30 10.43
N ASP A 171 7.34 33.37 10.06
CA ASP A 171 7.30 34.70 10.70
C ASP A 171 6.16 35.62 10.20
N ASP A 172 5.03 35.06 9.72
CA ASP A 172 3.80 35.81 9.39
C ASP A 172 2.89 36.01 10.62
#